data_AF-A0A5E4PHG4-F1
#
_entry.id   AF-A0A5E4PHG4-F1
#
_cell.length_a   1.000
_cell.length_b   1.000
_cell.length_c   1.000
_cell.angle_alpha   90.00
_cell.angle_beta   90.00
_cell.angle_gamma   90.00
#
_symmetry.space_group_name_H-M   'P 1'
#
loop_
_entity.id
_entity.type
_entity.pdbx_description
1 polymer ?
#
loop_
_entity_poly.entity_id
_entity_poly.type
_entity_poly.pdbx_seq_one_letter_code
_entity_poly.pdbx_strand_id
1 'polypeptide(L)'
;MRTKTIITWDLGATKCTAGLIEYQPSTHALACKKHVTVKLADTSSLENLISKLEQGLDTAMRDANAICIGAAGHYDGKYLLHTNAYPYPMHFANTAKLQKWPPFAVIHDYASIVCSTFTSYMEQPRNIKRLNSCAMKPQGRRVALGVGTGLGLKDGVLFANGDFWLGHNEAGHIGITTPPSADRQHLERHEQIMRFLQQITPAHANPALTFEKILTGKGTANLYQFFYPGTSDITPEETGKKMREGKTPELMDAFAWYLGLFVGTVQLTFMPEGGVWITGGVVINHLDVFERPDFFAGVYASPAYLMQREEYPLGVLQNHEHALIGSGYYAARRLLSN
;
A
#
# COMPACT_ATOMS: atom_id res chain seq x y z
N MET A 1 -23.96 -18.34 15.58
CA MET A 1 -22.63 -18.26 16.23
C MET A 1 -22.45 -16.86 16.82
N ARG A 2 -21.77 -16.72 17.97
CA ARG A 2 -21.51 -15.42 18.59
C ARG A 2 -20.49 -14.63 17.73
N THR A 3 -20.68 -13.32 17.64
CA THR A 3 -19.72 -12.38 17.05
C THR A 3 -18.33 -12.59 17.64
N LYS A 4 -17.31 -12.58 16.78
CA LYS A 4 -15.90 -12.73 17.17
C LYS A 4 -15.21 -11.37 17.11
N THR A 5 -14.24 -11.15 17.98
CA THR A 5 -13.39 -9.96 17.98
C THR A 5 -12.00 -10.30 17.49
N ILE A 6 -11.46 -9.46 16.61
CA ILE A 6 -10.12 -9.59 16.05
C ILE A 6 -9.41 -8.27 16.29
N ILE A 7 -8.19 -8.29 16.83
CA ILE A 7 -7.35 -7.09 16.87
C ILE A 7 -6.42 -7.09 15.67
N THR A 8 -6.47 -6.04 14.88
CA THR A 8 -5.70 -5.91 13.64
C THR A 8 -4.72 -4.76 13.73
N TRP A 9 -3.51 -4.90 13.22
CA TRP A 9 -2.52 -3.84 13.22
C TRP A 9 -2.09 -3.50 11.80
N ASP A 10 -1.96 -2.21 11.51
CA ASP A 10 -1.26 -1.65 10.36
C ASP A 10 0.04 -1.01 10.89
N LEU A 11 1.13 -1.78 10.87
CA LEU A 11 2.43 -1.42 11.39
C LEU A 11 3.35 -0.96 10.26
N GLY A 12 3.45 0.36 10.11
CA GLY A 12 4.42 1.01 9.23
C GLY A 12 5.71 1.40 9.94
N ALA A 13 6.65 1.98 9.20
CA ALA A 13 7.98 2.34 9.73
C ALA A 13 7.96 3.42 10.83
N THR A 14 6.96 4.30 10.88
CA THR A 14 6.92 5.46 11.80
C THR A 14 5.74 5.44 12.76
N LYS A 15 4.68 4.72 12.45
CA LYS A 15 3.44 4.63 13.24
C LYS A 15 2.81 3.26 13.11
N CYS A 16 2.08 2.86 14.14
CA CYS A 16 1.23 1.68 14.16
C CYS A 16 -0.21 2.11 14.40
N THR A 17 -1.14 1.65 13.56
CA THR A 17 -2.58 1.78 13.83
C THR A 17 -3.13 0.41 14.20
N ALA A 18 -3.75 0.28 15.37
CA ALA A 18 -4.48 -0.94 15.73
C ALA A 18 -5.99 -0.69 15.65
N GLY A 19 -6.74 -1.74 15.29
CA GLY A 19 -8.19 -1.73 15.19
C GLY A 19 -8.82 -2.92 15.91
N LEU A 20 -9.95 -2.69 16.58
CA LEU A 20 -10.83 -3.74 17.08
C LEU A 20 -11.89 -4.03 16.02
N ILE A 21 -11.79 -5.18 15.38
CA ILE A 21 -12.67 -5.63 14.31
C ILE A 21 -13.67 -6.64 14.86
N GLU A 22 -14.95 -6.40 14.61
CA GLU A 22 -15.99 -7.40 14.81
C GLU A 22 -16.18 -8.22 13.53
N TYR A 23 -16.22 -9.54 13.69
CA TYR A 23 -16.51 -10.50 12.64
C TYR A 23 -17.80 -11.26 12.96
N GLN A 24 -18.73 -11.26 12.00
CA GLN A 24 -19.98 -12.02 12.07
C GLN A 24 -19.86 -13.31 11.25
N PRO A 25 -19.71 -14.50 11.87
CA PRO A 25 -19.46 -15.73 11.12
C PRO A 25 -20.56 -16.12 10.12
N SER A 26 -21.82 -15.72 10.38
CA SER A 26 -22.96 -16.07 9.52
C SER A 26 -23.03 -15.26 8.23
N THR A 27 -22.57 -14.01 8.24
CA THR A 27 -22.62 -13.11 7.07
C THR A 27 -21.23 -12.81 6.51
N HIS A 28 -20.18 -13.27 7.18
CA HIS A 28 -18.79 -12.87 6.95
C HIS A 28 -18.54 -11.35 7.03
N ALA A 29 -19.47 -10.58 7.60
CA ALA A 29 -19.34 -9.14 7.72
C ALA A 29 -18.22 -8.77 8.72
N LEU A 30 -17.44 -7.77 8.34
CA LEU A 30 -16.37 -7.19 9.14
C LEU A 30 -16.67 -5.72 9.39
N ALA A 31 -16.50 -5.27 10.64
CA ALA A 31 -16.67 -3.87 11.00
C ALA A 31 -15.57 -3.43 11.97
N CYS A 32 -14.88 -2.33 11.65
CA CYS A 32 -14.00 -1.67 12.60
C CYS A 32 -14.84 -0.91 13.62
N LYS A 33 -14.76 -1.30 14.90
CA LYS A 33 -15.50 -0.62 15.98
C LYS A 33 -14.72 0.52 16.59
N LYS A 34 -13.42 0.36 16.65
CA LYS A 34 -12.50 1.31 17.25
C LYS A 34 -11.13 1.13 16.65
N HIS A 35 -10.40 2.21 16.49
CA HIS A 35 -8.99 2.18 16.13
C HIS A 35 -8.21 3.22 16.93
N VAL A 36 -6.91 3.00 17.08
CA VAL A 36 -5.96 3.92 17.69
C VAL A 36 -4.68 3.92 16.88
N THR A 37 -4.08 5.09 16.70
CA THR A 37 -2.76 5.24 16.07
C THR A 37 -1.75 5.70 17.11
N VAL A 38 -0.61 5.02 17.17
CA VAL A 38 0.52 5.34 18.04
C VAL A 38 1.75 5.57 17.17
N LYS A 39 2.48 6.67 17.38
CA LYS A 39 3.78 6.87 16.73
C LYS A 39 4.82 5.99 17.41
N LEU A 40 5.66 5.31 16.63
CA LEU A 40 6.68 4.43 17.20
C LEU A 40 7.74 5.21 17.98
N ALA A 41 8.02 6.46 17.59
CA ALA A 41 8.92 7.35 18.31
C ALA A 41 8.43 7.71 19.72
N ASP A 42 7.12 7.61 19.99
CA ASP A 42 6.55 7.89 21.31
C ASP A 42 6.63 6.65 22.24
N THR A 43 7.29 5.57 21.81
CA THR A 43 7.37 4.29 22.53
C THR A 43 8.80 3.82 22.66
N SER A 44 9.13 3.14 23.76
CA SER A 44 10.48 2.67 24.05
C SER A 44 10.70 1.17 23.81
N SER A 45 9.63 0.39 23.66
CA SER A 45 9.70 -1.06 23.39
C SER A 45 8.39 -1.56 22.75
N LEU A 46 8.41 -2.80 22.25
CA LEU A 46 7.21 -3.48 21.74
C LEU A 46 6.13 -3.61 22.82
N GLU A 47 6.50 -3.89 24.06
CA GLU A 47 5.58 -3.99 25.20
C GLU A 47 4.94 -2.63 25.51
N ASN A 48 5.71 -1.54 25.43
CA ASN A 48 5.18 -0.20 25.61
C ASN A 48 4.21 0.19 24.48
N LEU A 49 4.53 -0.18 23.23
CA LEU A 49 3.61 -0.02 22.11
C LEU A 49 2.31 -0.79 22.34
N ILE A 50 2.39 -2.07 22.69
CA ILE A 50 1.21 -2.90 22.99
C ILE A 50 0.36 -2.25 24.08
N SER A 51 0.98 -1.82 25.18
CA SER A 51 0.25 -1.17 26.28
C SER A 51 -0.51 0.07 25.82
N LYS A 52 0.10 0.92 24.98
CA LYS A 52 -0.59 2.09 24.40
C LYS A 52 -1.70 1.69 23.44
N LEU A 53 -1.51 0.65 22.63
CA LEU A 53 -2.55 0.15 21.72
C LEU A 53 -3.74 -0.43 22.51
N GLU A 54 -3.49 -1.24 23.56
CA GLU A 54 -4.53 -1.79 24.43
C GLU A 54 -5.31 -0.70 25.16
N GLN A 55 -4.62 0.32 25.70
CA GLN A 55 -5.27 1.49 26.31
C GLN A 55 -6.15 2.24 25.31
N GLY A 56 -5.62 2.48 24.10
CA GLY A 56 -6.37 3.15 23.04
C GLY A 56 -7.59 2.35 22.57
N LEU A 57 -7.46 1.03 22.47
CA LEU A 57 -8.55 0.13 22.09
C LEU A 57 -9.54 -0.14 23.23
N ASP A 58 -9.16 0.10 24.49
CA ASP A 58 -9.92 -0.34 25.67
C ASP A 58 -10.20 -1.86 25.65
N THR A 59 -9.19 -2.63 25.26
CA THR A 59 -9.24 -4.10 25.16
C THR A 59 -7.83 -4.65 25.17
N ALA A 60 -7.56 -5.68 25.96
CA ALA A 60 -6.26 -6.33 25.95
C ALA A 60 -6.12 -7.27 24.74
N MET A 61 -4.90 -7.42 24.21
CA MET A 61 -4.59 -8.30 23.08
C MET A 61 -5.04 -9.75 23.34
N ARG A 62 -4.86 -10.21 24.58
CA ARG A 62 -5.25 -11.56 25.04
C ARG A 62 -6.75 -11.82 25.06
N ASP A 63 -7.59 -10.77 25.06
CA ASP A 63 -9.04 -10.91 25.17
C ASP A 63 -9.73 -11.00 23.79
N ALA A 64 -8.98 -10.78 22.70
CA ALA A 64 -9.46 -10.99 21.34
C ALA A 64 -9.52 -12.48 20.98
N ASN A 65 -10.27 -12.83 19.93
CA ASN A 65 -10.30 -14.20 19.41
C ASN A 65 -9.14 -14.52 18.46
N ALA A 66 -8.59 -13.50 17.80
CA ALA A 66 -7.39 -13.60 16.97
C ALA A 66 -6.71 -12.24 16.83
N ILE A 67 -5.44 -12.25 16.44
CA ILE A 67 -4.68 -11.04 16.13
C ILE A 67 -4.08 -11.14 14.73
N CYS A 68 -4.14 -10.10 13.91
CA CYS A 68 -3.41 -10.04 12.65
C CYS A 68 -2.66 -8.73 12.49
N ILE A 69 -1.36 -8.84 12.31
CA ILE A 69 -0.45 -7.70 12.20
C ILE A 69 -0.02 -7.61 10.75
N GLY A 70 -0.57 -6.67 10.00
CA GLY A 70 -0.02 -6.24 8.72
C GLY A 70 1.19 -5.35 8.99
N ALA A 71 2.37 -5.76 8.56
CA ALA A 71 3.60 -5.05 8.86
C ALA A 71 4.49 -4.88 7.63
N ALA A 72 5.18 -3.74 7.58
CA ALA A 72 6.27 -3.54 6.63
C ALA A 72 7.48 -4.37 7.07
N GLY A 73 7.87 -5.35 6.26
CA GLY A 73 9.05 -6.19 6.51
C GLY A 73 8.79 -7.69 6.41
N HIS A 74 9.84 -8.46 6.66
CA HIS A 74 9.82 -9.92 6.67
C HIS A 74 9.75 -10.44 8.10
N TYR A 75 8.73 -11.23 8.41
CA TYR A 75 8.60 -11.91 9.69
C TYR A 75 9.17 -13.33 9.59
N ASP A 76 10.20 -13.64 10.37
CA ASP A 76 10.90 -14.95 10.35
C ASP A 76 10.27 -16.00 11.30
N GLY A 77 9.11 -15.69 11.89
CA GLY A 77 8.47 -16.50 12.93
C GLY A 77 8.88 -16.14 14.36
N LYS A 78 9.84 -15.23 14.54
CA LYS A 78 10.26 -14.70 15.85
C LYS A 78 10.29 -13.17 15.86
N TYR A 79 11.01 -12.59 14.91
CA TYR A 79 11.27 -11.17 14.75
C TYR A 79 10.67 -10.65 13.43
N LEU A 80 10.16 -9.43 13.47
CA LEU A 80 9.90 -8.67 12.26
C LEU A 80 11.16 -7.91 11.85
N LEU A 81 11.71 -8.27 10.70
CA LEU A 81 12.92 -7.70 10.12
C LEU A 81 12.54 -6.72 9.01
N HIS A 82 13.16 -5.56 8.98
CA HIS A 82 12.94 -4.55 7.94
C HIS A 82 14.27 -3.92 7.55
N THR A 83 14.41 -3.55 6.28
CA THR A 83 15.64 -2.95 5.74
C THR A 83 15.99 -1.64 6.44
N ASN A 84 14.97 -0.84 6.79
CA ASN A 84 15.09 0.24 7.76
C ASN A 84 14.67 -0.28 9.13
N ALA A 85 15.62 -0.42 10.06
CA ALA A 85 15.33 -0.97 11.38
C ALA A 85 14.20 -0.19 12.08
N TYR A 86 13.28 -0.93 12.69
CA TYR A 86 12.34 -0.38 13.67
C TYR A 86 13.11 0.22 14.86
N PRO A 87 12.53 1.19 15.61
CA PRO A 87 13.23 1.84 16.72
C PRO A 87 13.63 0.88 17.87
N TYR A 88 13.01 -0.30 17.93
CA TYR A 88 13.32 -1.36 18.88
C TYR A 88 13.01 -2.73 18.27
N PRO A 89 13.54 -3.84 18.83
CA PRO A 89 13.24 -5.18 18.34
C PRO A 89 11.75 -5.52 18.37
N MET A 90 11.26 -6.11 17.28
CA MET A 90 9.87 -6.51 17.10
C MET A 90 9.70 -8.02 17.31
N HIS A 91 9.96 -8.49 18.54
CA HIS A 91 9.97 -9.91 18.94
C HIS A 91 8.57 -10.49 19.24
N PHE A 92 7.66 -10.40 18.27
CA PHE A 92 6.24 -10.78 18.42
C PHE A 92 6.01 -12.18 19.00
N ALA A 93 6.82 -13.19 18.62
CA ALA A 93 6.61 -14.55 19.13
C ALA A 93 6.83 -14.67 20.64
N ASN A 94 7.86 -14.00 21.16
CA ASN A 94 8.15 -14.01 22.59
C ASN A 94 7.07 -13.24 23.36
N THR A 95 6.68 -12.06 22.86
CA THR A 95 5.64 -11.25 23.50
C THR A 95 4.29 -11.94 23.51
N ALA A 96 3.88 -12.55 22.39
CA ALA A 96 2.65 -13.32 22.29
C ALA A 96 2.60 -14.47 23.31
N LYS A 97 3.72 -15.19 23.49
CA LYS A 97 3.82 -16.27 24.50
C LYS A 97 3.71 -15.72 25.93
N LEU A 98 4.46 -14.66 26.26
CA LEU A 98 4.48 -14.08 27.60
C LEU A 98 3.13 -13.46 28.00
N GLN A 99 2.48 -12.78 27.05
CA GLN A 99 1.20 -12.10 27.27
C GLN A 99 -0.03 -13.00 27.00
N LYS A 100 0.20 -14.27 26.61
CA LYS A 100 -0.85 -15.27 26.32
C LYS A 100 -1.83 -14.79 25.24
N TRP A 101 -1.29 -14.32 24.11
CA TRP A 101 -2.11 -13.92 22.97
C TRP A 101 -2.91 -15.11 22.40
N PRO A 102 -4.10 -14.84 21.81
CA PRO A 102 -4.80 -15.82 20.99
C PRO A 102 -3.97 -16.18 19.72
N PRO A 103 -4.46 -17.07 18.84
CA PRO A 103 -3.85 -17.27 17.54
C PRO A 103 -3.57 -15.93 16.83
N PHE A 104 -2.33 -15.74 16.39
CA PHE A 104 -1.92 -14.52 15.71
C PHE A 104 -1.13 -14.82 14.44
N ALA A 105 -1.14 -13.86 13.51
CA ALA A 105 -0.29 -13.87 12.34
C ALA A 105 0.34 -12.49 12.12
N VAL A 106 1.57 -12.49 11.63
CA VAL A 106 2.21 -11.30 11.05
C VAL A 106 2.26 -11.53 9.54
N ILE A 107 1.63 -10.63 8.79
CA ILE A 107 1.57 -10.66 7.32
C ILE A 107 2.17 -9.38 6.77
N HIS A 108 2.49 -9.38 5.48
CA HIS A 108 2.92 -8.16 4.80
C HIS A 108 1.80 -7.10 4.85
N ASP A 109 2.15 -5.83 5.07
CA ASP A 109 1.19 -4.71 5.08
C ASP A 109 0.26 -4.70 3.85
N TYR A 110 0.80 -4.81 2.64
CA TYR A 110 0.06 -4.90 1.37
C TYR A 110 -0.78 -6.16 1.22
N ALA A 111 -0.44 -7.27 1.87
CA ALA A 111 -1.30 -8.45 1.87
C ALA A 111 -2.65 -8.14 2.55
N SER A 112 -2.62 -7.33 3.62
CA SER A 112 -3.83 -6.82 4.26
C SER A 112 -4.66 -6.01 3.26
N ILE A 113 -4.03 -5.15 2.49
CA ILE A 113 -4.72 -4.33 1.49
C ILE A 113 -5.38 -5.21 0.42
N VAL A 114 -4.70 -6.23 -0.11
CA VAL A 114 -5.31 -7.21 -1.03
C VAL A 114 -6.51 -7.89 -0.37
N CYS A 115 -6.36 -8.37 0.87
CA CYS A 115 -7.44 -9.02 1.61
C CYS A 115 -8.67 -8.11 1.79
N SER A 116 -8.46 -6.79 1.97
CA SER A 116 -9.55 -5.83 2.10
C SER A 116 -10.44 -5.81 0.85
N THR A 117 -9.84 -6.04 -0.31
CA THR A 117 -10.59 -6.07 -1.57
C THR A 117 -11.60 -7.23 -1.58
N PHE A 118 -11.30 -8.35 -0.91
CA PHE A 118 -12.18 -9.54 -0.85
C PHE A 118 -13.42 -9.35 0.03
N THR A 119 -13.62 -8.16 0.59
CA THR A 119 -14.69 -7.86 1.54
C THR A 119 -15.70 -6.86 0.99
N SER A 120 -16.83 -6.70 1.70
CA SER A 120 -17.81 -5.65 1.42
C SER A 120 -17.26 -4.23 1.61
N TYR A 121 -16.02 -4.05 2.07
CA TYR A 121 -15.32 -2.77 2.01
C TYR A 121 -15.38 -2.15 0.60
N MET A 122 -15.34 -2.98 -0.44
CA MET A 122 -15.35 -2.55 -1.84
C MET A 122 -16.70 -2.06 -2.36
N GLU A 123 -17.78 -2.31 -1.61
CA GLU A 123 -19.15 -1.96 -1.99
C GLU A 123 -19.53 -0.55 -1.52
N GLN A 124 -18.77 0.02 -0.58
CA GLN A 124 -19.03 1.32 0.02
C GLN A 124 -18.44 2.43 -0.86
N PRO A 125 -19.26 3.32 -1.47
CA PRO A 125 -18.76 4.36 -2.38
C PRO A 125 -17.73 5.29 -1.72
N ARG A 126 -17.91 5.59 -0.43
CA ARG A 126 -16.99 6.45 0.34
C ARG A 126 -15.58 5.87 0.50
N ASN A 127 -15.41 4.57 0.27
CA ASN A 127 -14.13 3.88 0.45
C ASN A 127 -13.27 3.93 -0.82
N ILE A 128 -13.87 4.19 -1.98
CA ILE A 128 -13.21 4.00 -3.28
C ILE A 128 -13.49 5.16 -4.23
N LYS A 129 -12.43 5.84 -4.67
CA LYS A 129 -12.47 6.67 -5.89
C LYS A 129 -12.22 5.76 -7.09
N ARG A 130 -13.28 5.42 -7.84
CA ARG A 130 -13.16 4.66 -9.09
C ARG A 130 -12.51 5.55 -10.16
N LEU A 131 -11.52 5.02 -10.87
CA LEU A 131 -10.83 5.71 -11.96
C LEU A 131 -11.35 5.30 -13.34
N ASN A 132 -12.11 4.21 -13.41
CA ASN A 132 -12.91 3.82 -14.57
C ASN A 132 -14.21 3.11 -14.11
N SER A 133 -15.12 2.85 -15.05
CA SER A 133 -16.41 2.20 -14.80
C SER A 133 -16.37 0.67 -14.95
N CYS A 134 -15.18 0.07 -15.03
CA CYS A 134 -15.02 -1.35 -15.30
C CYS A 134 -15.46 -2.21 -14.10
N ALA A 135 -16.16 -3.30 -14.38
CA ALA A 135 -16.71 -4.21 -13.37
C ALA A 135 -15.64 -5.19 -12.88
N MET A 136 -15.58 -5.39 -11.56
CA MET A 136 -14.65 -6.34 -10.94
C MET A 136 -15.14 -7.78 -11.17
N LYS A 137 -14.32 -8.64 -11.78
CA LYS A 137 -14.60 -10.08 -11.78
C LYS A 137 -14.38 -10.64 -10.37
N PRO A 138 -15.37 -11.28 -9.73
CA PRO A 138 -15.25 -11.69 -8.32
C PRO A 138 -14.05 -12.58 -8.03
N GLN A 139 -13.73 -13.53 -8.91
CA GLN A 139 -12.57 -14.43 -8.81
C GLN A 139 -11.37 -13.95 -9.66
N GLY A 140 -11.45 -12.76 -10.25
CA GLY A 140 -10.33 -12.19 -10.98
C GLY A 140 -9.17 -11.84 -10.05
N ARG A 141 -7.94 -11.93 -10.56
CA ARG A 141 -6.76 -11.51 -9.81
C ARG A 141 -6.85 -10.02 -9.47
N ARG A 142 -6.53 -9.69 -8.23
CA ARG A 142 -6.58 -8.33 -7.67
C ARG A 142 -5.18 -7.92 -7.29
N VAL A 143 -4.85 -6.67 -7.54
CA VAL A 143 -3.56 -6.11 -7.17
C VAL A 143 -3.79 -4.90 -6.29
N ALA A 144 -3.13 -4.86 -5.13
CA ALA A 144 -3.06 -3.68 -4.30
C ALA A 144 -1.70 -3.01 -4.48
N LEU A 145 -1.70 -1.70 -4.73
CA LEU A 145 -0.52 -0.87 -4.94
C LEU A 145 -0.49 0.26 -3.92
N GLY A 146 0.54 0.34 -3.09
CA GLY A 146 0.74 1.48 -2.20
C GLY A 146 1.85 2.41 -2.64
N VAL A 147 1.55 3.70 -2.64
CA VAL A 147 2.45 4.79 -2.97
C VAL A 147 2.59 5.68 -1.73
N GLY A 148 3.68 5.51 -0.99
CA GLY A 148 3.87 6.14 0.31
C GLY A 148 5.34 6.50 0.59
N THR A 149 5.80 6.17 1.79
CA THR A 149 7.23 6.25 2.14
C THR A 149 8.07 5.32 1.26
N GLY A 150 7.53 4.14 0.96
CA GLY A 150 8.02 3.22 -0.07
C GLY A 150 6.95 2.96 -1.12
N LEU A 151 7.31 2.17 -2.13
CA LEU A 151 6.42 1.67 -3.15
C LEU A 151 6.26 0.17 -2.91
N GLY A 152 5.04 -0.31 -2.78
CA GLY A 152 4.83 -1.76 -2.60
C GLY A 152 3.57 -2.26 -3.23
N LEU A 153 3.57 -3.56 -3.50
CA LEU A 153 2.54 -4.22 -4.27
C LEU A 153 2.39 -5.66 -3.78
N LYS A 154 1.15 -6.12 -3.67
CA LYS A 154 0.83 -7.55 -3.57
C LYS A 154 -0.38 -7.84 -4.44
N ASP A 155 -0.49 -9.08 -4.86
CA ASP A 155 -1.62 -9.60 -5.62
C ASP A 155 -2.30 -10.75 -4.89
N GLY A 156 -3.52 -11.07 -5.30
CA GLY A 156 -4.25 -12.20 -4.76
C GLY A 156 -5.48 -12.58 -5.57
N VAL A 157 -6.02 -13.75 -5.25
CA VAL A 157 -7.19 -14.32 -5.92
C VAL A 157 -8.14 -14.84 -4.84
N LEU A 158 -9.42 -14.50 -4.96
CA LEU A 158 -10.48 -15.08 -4.14
C LEU A 158 -11.09 -16.27 -4.88
N PHE A 159 -11.11 -17.44 -4.26
CA PHE A 159 -11.70 -18.64 -4.82
C PHE A 159 -13.21 -18.71 -4.52
N ALA A 160 -13.94 -19.45 -5.34
CA ALA A 160 -15.40 -19.60 -5.20
C ALA A 160 -15.82 -20.25 -3.87
N ASN A 161 -14.95 -21.07 -3.26
CA ASN A 161 -15.18 -21.67 -1.94
C ASN A 161 -14.92 -20.69 -0.78
N GLY A 162 -14.52 -19.45 -1.06
CA GLY A 162 -14.24 -18.43 -0.07
C GLY A 162 -12.82 -18.44 0.50
N ASP A 163 -11.98 -19.43 0.16
CA ASP A 163 -10.55 -19.35 0.41
C ASP A 163 -9.89 -18.37 -0.58
N PHE A 164 -8.64 -18.01 -0.34
CA PHE A 164 -7.90 -17.07 -1.16
C PHE A 164 -6.43 -17.42 -1.23
N TRP A 165 -5.79 -16.98 -2.31
CA TRP A 165 -4.35 -17.04 -2.48
C TRP A 165 -3.77 -15.62 -2.48
N LEU A 166 -2.57 -15.47 -1.91
CA LEU A 166 -1.80 -14.23 -1.89
C LEU A 166 -0.45 -14.46 -2.55
N GLY A 167 -0.08 -13.56 -3.45
CA GLY A 167 1.21 -13.58 -4.12
C GLY A 167 2.33 -13.06 -3.22
N HIS A 168 3.53 -13.57 -3.48
CA HIS A 168 4.77 -13.16 -2.83
C HIS A 168 5.63 -12.46 -3.87
N ASN A 169 5.67 -11.14 -3.84
CA ASN A 169 6.48 -10.34 -4.76
C ASN A 169 6.92 -9.02 -4.10
N GLU A 170 8.00 -8.42 -4.58
CA GLU A 170 8.47 -7.09 -4.16
C GLU A 170 8.52 -6.15 -5.36
N ALA A 171 7.43 -6.11 -6.14
CA ALA A 171 7.38 -5.42 -7.43
C ALA A 171 7.57 -3.90 -7.32
N GLY A 172 7.51 -3.32 -6.12
CA GLY A 172 7.88 -1.92 -5.88
C GLY A 172 9.36 -1.60 -6.15
N HIS A 173 10.22 -2.62 -6.10
CA HIS A 173 11.64 -2.50 -6.45
C HIS A 173 11.94 -2.81 -7.92
N ILE A 174 10.91 -2.94 -8.77
CA ILE A 174 11.13 -3.12 -10.21
C ILE A 174 11.76 -1.86 -10.83
N GLY A 175 12.63 -2.09 -11.81
CA GLY A 175 13.25 -1.01 -12.59
C GLY A 175 12.22 -0.13 -13.28
N ILE A 176 12.51 1.15 -13.41
CA ILE A 176 11.73 2.08 -14.23
C ILE A 176 11.84 1.59 -15.68
N THR A 177 10.70 1.36 -16.32
CA THR A 177 10.66 0.91 -17.69
C THR A 177 10.72 2.09 -18.66
N THR A 178 11.47 1.93 -19.75
CA THR A 178 11.28 2.76 -20.93
C THR A 178 10.07 2.20 -21.68
N PRO A 179 8.96 2.96 -21.83
CA PRO A 179 7.76 2.43 -22.47
C PRO A 179 8.02 2.13 -23.95
N PRO A 180 7.43 1.06 -24.50
CA PRO A 180 7.59 0.72 -25.92
C PRO A 180 6.84 1.69 -26.85
N SER A 181 5.93 2.50 -26.32
CA SER A 181 5.18 3.50 -27.09
C SER A 181 4.84 4.71 -26.21
N ALA A 182 5.43 5.86 -26.47
CA ALA A 182 5.00 7.12 -25.87
C ALA A 182 5.26 8.25 -26.87
N ASP A 183 4.60 9.39 -26.71
CA ASP A 183 4.91 10.53 -27.55
C ASP A 183 6.35 11.04 -27.29
N ARG A 184 6.84 11.84 -28.23
CA ARG A 184 8.20 12.35 -28.21
C ARG A 184 8.50 13.16 -26.94
N GLN A 185 7.55 13.97 -26.47
CA GLN A 185 7.74 14.83 -25.30
C GLN A 185 7.92 13.99 -24.04
N HIS A 186 7.10 12.95 -23.87
CA HIS A 186 7.19 12.01 -22.76
C HIS A 186 8.50 11.23 -22.76
N LEU A 187 8.94 10.74 -23.93
CA LEU A 187 10.21 10.03 -24.07
C LEU A 187 11.41 10.92 -23.76
N GLU A 188 11.46 12.13 -24.32
CA GLU A 188 12.55 13.09 -24.06
C GLU A 188 12.61 13.46 -22.57
N ARG A 189 11.46 13.74 -21.93
CA ARG A 189 11.35 13.99 -20.49
C ARG A 189 11.82 12.79 -19.67
N HIS A 190 11.43 11.57 -20.06
CA HIS A 190 11.84 10.34 -19.39
C HIS A 190 13.35 10.17 -19.39
N GLU A 191 14.00 10.32 -20.55
CA GLU A 191 15.45 10.19 -20.68
C GLU A 191 16.20 11.23 -19.82
N GLN A 192 15.72 12.48 -19.81
CA GLN A 192 16.30 13.54 -18.99
C GLN A 192 16.17 13.23 -17.49
N ILE A 193 15.00 12.76 -17.04
CA ILE A 193 14.79 12.36 -15.63
C ILE A 193 15.67 11.17 -15.28
N MET A 194 15.80 10.15 -16.14
CA MET A 194 16.67 8.99 -15.86
C MET A 194 18.13 9.43 -15.67
N ARG A 195 18.65 10.30 -16.54
CA ARG A 195 20.00 10.86 -16.41
C ARG A 195 20.16 11.68 -15.13
N PHE A 196 19.17 12.53 -14.82
CA PHE A 196 19.18 13.32 -13.59
C PHE A 196 19.19 12.44 -12.34
N LEU A 197 18.31 11.43 -12.25
CA LEU A 197 18.26 10.50 -11.12
C LEU A 197 19.58 9.74 -10.93
N GLN A 198 20.27 9.39 -12.02
CA GLN A 198 21.62 8.81 -11.94
C GLN A 198 22.63 9.79 -11.36
N GLN A 199 22.60 11.06 -11.79
CA GLN A 199 23.53 12.10 -11.34
C GLN A 199 23.36 12.45 -9.86
N ILE A 200 22.11 12.54 -9.36
CA ILE A 200 21.85 12.88 -7.96
C ILE A 200 22.02 11.68 -7.01
N THR A 201 22.16 10.46 -7.54
CA THR A 201 22.42 9.28 -6.71
C THR A 201 23.91 9.27 -6.30
N PRO A 202 24.25 9.29 -5.00
CA PRO A 202 25.64 9.28 -4.56
C PRO A 202 26.40 8.06 -5.09
N ALA A 203 27.70 8.21 -5.41
CA ALA A 203 28.52 7.15 -5.98
C ALA A 203 28.62 5.87 -5.11
N HIS A 204 28.41 6.00 -3.80
CA HIS A 204 28.42 4.91 -2.82
C HIS A 204 27.01 4.37 -2.50
N ALA A 205 25.96 4.97 -3.07
CA ALA A 205 24.58 4.53 -2.92
C ALA A 205 24.17 3.61 -4.08
N ASN A 206 23.09 2.85 -3.92
CA ASN A 206 22.59 1.96 -4.96
C ASN A 206 22.09 2.78 -6.18
N PRO A 207 22.71 2.63 -7.37
CA PRO A 207 22.32 3.38 -8.56
C PRO A 207 20.98 2.94 -9.14
N ALA A 208 20.38 1.83 -8.65
CA ALA A 208 19.15 1.25 -9.20
C ALA A 208 18.05 2.30 -9.42
N LEU A 209 17.63 2.43 -10.67
CA LEU A 209 16.52 3.29 -11.08
C LEU A 209 15.23 2.47 -11.00
N THR A 210 14.62 2.43 -9.82
CA THR A 210 13.33 1.75 -9.58
C THR A 210 12.20 2.75 -9.56
N PHE A 211 10.96 2.30 -9.79
CA PHE A 211 9.80 3.17 -9.68
C PHE A 211 9.71 3.84 -8.31
N GLU A 212 10.22 3.21 -7.24
CA GLU A 212 10.29 3.80 -5.90
C GLU A 212 11.09 5.12 -5.84
N LYS A 213 12.10 5.31 -6.71
CA LYS A 213 12.85 6.59 -6.81
C LYS A 213 12.01 7.77 -7.31
N ILE A 214 10.81 7.51 -7.84
CA ILE A 214 9.88 8.52 -8.35
C ILE A 214 8.55 8.48 -7.57
N LEU A 215 7.99 7.30 -7.39
CA LEU A 215 6.65 7.06 -6.82
C LEU A 215 6.69 6.91 -5.29
N THR A 216 7.35 7.85 -4.61
CA THR A 216 7.37 7.95 -3.15
C THR A 216 7.46 9.40 -2.72
N GLY A 217 7.31 9.70 -1.43
CA GLY A 217 7.55 11.05 -0.92
C GLY A 217 8.94 11.57 -1.28
N LYS A 218 9.99 10.74 -1.14
CA LYS A 218 11.35 11.09 -1.58
C LYS A 218 11.43 11.27 -3.09
N GLY A 219 10.73 10.42 -3.85
CA GLY A 219 10.69 10.53 -5.31
C GLY A 219 10.02 11.81 -5.80
N THR A 220 9.00 12.32 -5.12
CA THR A 220 8.42 13.64 -5.45
C THR A 220 9.43 14.76 -5.24
N ALA A 221 10.25 14.71 -4.18
CA ALA A 221 11.32 15.70 -3.96
C ALA A 221 12.41 15.62 -5.05
N ASN A 222 12.75 14.42 -5.53
CA ASN A 222 13.65 14.25 -6.67
C ASN A 222 13.06 14.91 -7.93
N LEU A 223 11.78 14.68 -8.23
CA LEU A 223 11.11 15.33 -9.36
C LEU A 223 11.05 16.85 -9.19
N TYR A 224 10.84 17.34 -7.96
CA TYR A 224 10.87 18.77 -7.69
C TYR A 224 12.23 19.37 -8.02
N GLN A 225 13.32 18.76 -7.57
CA GLN A 225 14.68 19.24 -7.88
C GLN A 225 14.97 19.22 -9.40
N PHE A 226 14.40 18.26 -10.14
CA PHE A 226 14.51 18.20 -11.60
C PHE A 226 13.82 19.41 -12.28
N PHE A 227 12.58 19.72 -11.91
CA PHE A 227 11.81 20.82 -12.54
C PHE A 227 12.19 22.20 -12.02
N TYR A 228 12.72 22.28 -10.79
CA TYR A 228 13.11 23.53 -10.14
C TYR A 228 14.58 23.45 -9.71
N PRO A 229 15.54 23.61 -10.64
CA PRO A 229 16.97 23.54 -10.30
C PRO A 229 17.37 24.55 -9.22
N GLY A 230 18.30 24.15 -8.35
CA GLY A 230 18.77 24.97 -7.23
C GLY A 230 18.03 24.76 -5.90
N THR A 231 17.09 23.81 -5.84
CA THR A 231 16.33 23.48 -4.62
C THR A 231 16.67 22.10 -4.05
N SER A 232 17.96 21.79 -3.86
CA SER A 232 18.42 20.47 -3.39
C SER A 232 17.94 20.09 -1.98
N ASP A 233 17.55 21.08 -1.17
CA ASP A 233 17.29 20.89 0.26
C ASP A 233 15.79 20.73 0.57
N ILE A 234 14.93 20.63 -0.45
CA ILE A 234 13.49 20.51 -0.24
C ILE A 234 13.12 19.14 0.35
N THR A 235 12.31 19.16 1.39
CA THR A 235 11.81 17.92 2.01
C THR A 235 10.63 17.32 1.22
N PRO A 236 10.35 16.00 1.36
CA PRO A 236 9.13 15.40 0.85
C PRO A 236 7.84 16.09 1.32
N GLU A 237 7.83 16.57 2.56
CA GLU A 237 6.67 17.25 3.15
C GLU A 237 6.41 18.61 2.50
N GLU A 238 7.46 19.42 2.34
CA GLU A 238 7.39 20.71 1.65
C GLU A 238 7.02 20.55 0.17
N THR A 239 7.60 19.53 -0.49
CA THR A 239 7.27 19.21 -1.88
C THR A 239 5.78 18.87 -2.01
N GLY A 240 5.28 17.95 -1.17
CA GLY A 240 3.86 17.59 -1.17
C GLY A 240 2.96 18.80 -0.87
N LYS A 241 3.37 19.70 0.02
CA LYS A 241 2.63 20.96 0.27
C LYS A 241 2.53 21.80 -1.01
N LYS A 242 3.63 22.02 -1.72
CA LYS A 242 3.66 22.79 -2.97
C LYS A 242 2.82 22.13 -4.08
N MET A 243 2.85 20.80 -4.18
CA MET A 243 2.00 20.03 -5.10
C MET A 243 0.51 20.28 -4.82
N ARG A 244 0.07 20.17 -3.56
CA ARG A 244 -1.33 20.43 -3.16
C ARG A 244 -1.75 21.89 -3.36
N GLU A 245 -0.81 22.83 -3.27
CA GLU A 245 -1.05 24.24 -3.57
C GLU A 245 -1.11 24.52 -5.09
N GLY A 246 -0.95 23.51 -5.95
CA GLY A 246 -0.99 23.66 -7.40
C GLY A 246 0.21 24.43 -7.98
N LYS A 247 1.30 24.57 -7.22
CA LYS A 247 2.48 25.37 -7.60
C LYS A 247 3.49 24.59 -8.44
N THR A 248 3.22 23.31 -8.71
CA THR A 248 4.15 22.42 -9.38
C THR A 248 3.49 21.56 -10.48
N PRO A 249 2.89 22.18 -11.52
CA PRO A 249 2.14 21.46 -12.53
C PRO A 249 3.01 20.45 -13.30
N GLU A 250 4.26 20.81 -13.64
CA GLU A 250 5.16 19.92 -14.41
C GLU A 250 5.56 18.67 -13.61
N LEU A 251 5.78 18.85 -12.30
CA LEU A 251 6.03 17.75 -11.37
C LEU A 251 4.80 16.82 -11.30
N MET A 252 3.59 17.40 -11.14
CA MET A 252 2.36 16.62 -11.07
C MET A 252 2.13 15.80 -12.35
N ASP A 253 2.40 16.39 -13.51
CA ASP A 253 2.31 15.70 -14.81
C ASP A 253 3.29 14.54 -14.93
N ALA A 254 4.56 14.76 -14.58
CA ALA A 254 5.54 13.69 -14.58
C ALA A 254 5.17 12.58 -13.58
N PHE A 255 4.75 12.95 -12.37
CA PHE A 255 4.34 11.99 -11.35
C PHE A 255 3.13 11.17 -11.81
N ALA A 256 2.13 11.82 -12.42
CA ALA A 256 0.97 11.16 -13.01
C ALA A 256 1.38 10.17 -14.10
N TRP A 257 2.26 10.59 -15.02
CA TRP A 257 2.74 9.74 -16.09
C TRP A 257 3.49 8.50 -15.57
N TYR A 258 4.41 8.66 -14.63
CA TYR A 258 5.14 7.53 -14.05
C TYR A 258 4.23 6.60 -13.22
N LEU A 259 3.23 7.14 -12.52
CA LEU A 259 2.24 6.32 -11.83
C LEU A 259 1.43 5.51 -12.84
N GLY A 260 1.04 6.14 -13.95
CA GLY A 260 0.39 5.49 -15.08
C GLY A 260 1.23 4.37 -15.70
N LEU A 261 2.52 4.64 -15.98
CA LEU A 261 3.47 3.64 -16.48
C LEU A 261 3.57 2.43 -15.57
N PHE A 262 3.62 2.66 -14.26
CA PHE A 262 3.68 1.57 -13.30
C PHE A 262 2.36 0.77 -13.28
N VAL A 263 1.21 1.44 -13.28
CA VAL A 263 -0.10 0.78 -13.40
C VAL A 263 -0.19 -0.04 -14.69
N GLY A 264 0.26 0.48 -15.83
CA GLY A 264 0.27 -0.26 -17.09
C GLY A 264 1.19 -1.49 -17.05
N THR A 265 2.36 -1.36 -16.42
CA THR A 265 3.31 -2.47 -16.18
C THR A 265 2.68 -3.55 -15.29
N VAL A 266 1.95 -3.15 -14.26
CA VAL A 266 1.23 -4.04 -13.35
C VAL A 266 0.08 -4.75 -14.08
N GLN A 267 -0.68 -4.03 -14.91
CA GLN A 267 -1.77 -4.62 -15.70
C GLN A 267 -1.25 -5.74 -16.62
N LEU A 268 -0.10 -5.52 -17.29
CA LEU A 268 0.52 -6.54 -18.15
C LEU A 268 1.08 -7.72 -17.36
N THR A 269 1.70 -7.45 -16.20
CA THR A 269 2.31 -8.49 -15.37
C THR A 269 1.26 -9.44 -14.77
N PHE A 270 0.14 -8.90 -14.29
CA PHE A 270 -0.82 -9.67 -13.50
C PHE A 270 -2.12 -9.99 -14.21
N MET A 271 -2.45 -9.31 -15.32
CA MET A 271 -3.75 -9.39 -16.00
C MET A 271 -4.93 -9.33 -15.01
N PRO A 272 -5.04 -8.24 -14.22
CA PRO A 272 -5.86 -8.21 -13.02
C PRO A 272 -7.34 -7.95 -13.32
N GLU A 273 -8.07 -8.99 -13.72
CA GLU A 273 -9.52 -8.90 -13.97
C GLU A 273 -10.34 -8.51 -12.72
N GLY A 274 -9.76 -8.67 -11.53
CA GLY A 274 -10.32 -8.19 -10.27
C GLY A 274 -9.85 -6.77 -9.89
N GLY A 275 -9.05 -6.15 -10.74
CA GLY A 275 -8.67 -4.75 -10.69
C GLY A 275 -7.34 -4.43 -10.01
N VAL A 276 -6.89 -3.19 -10.23
CA VAL A 276 -5.76 -2.56 -9.57
C VAL A 276 -6.29 -1.50 -8.59
N TRP A 277 -5.88 -1.63 -7.33
CA TRP A 277 -6.37 -0.82 -6.22
C TRP A 277 -5.22 -0.05 -5.59
N ILE A 278 -5.20 1.25 -5.81
CA ILE A 278 -4.11 2.14 -5.41
C ILE A 278 -4.40 2.74 -4.03
N THR A 279 -3.39 2.89 -3.19
CA THR A 279 -3.49 3.50 -1.86
C THR A 279 -2.15 4.15 -1.50
N GLY A 280 -2.00 4.58 -0.25
CA GLY A 280 -0.78 5.14 0.30
C GLY A 280 -0.83 6.67 0.41
N GLY A 281 -0.09 7.19 1.39
CA GLY A 281 -0.18 8.58 1.80
C GLY A 281 0.21 9.59 0.73
N VAL A 282 1.06 9.23 -0.24
CA VAL A 282 1.40 10.15 -1.33
C VAL A 282 0.21 10.31 -2.26
N VAL A 283 -0.39 9.20 -2.71
CA VAL A 283 -1.55 9.24 -3.61
C VAL A 283 -2.79 9.82 -2.94
N ILE A 284 -3.09 9.43 -1.70
CA ILE A 284 -4.28 9.92 -0.98
C ILE A 284 -4.24 11.45 -0.79
N ASN A 285 -3.04 12.04 -0.65
CA ASN A 285 -2.88 13.49 -0.50
C ASN A 285 -2.85 14.26 -1.84
N HIS A 286 -2.84 13.57 -2.99
CA HIS A 286 -2.73 14.16 -4.33
C HIS A 286 -3.67 13.43 -5.31
N LEU A 287 -4.96 13.34 -4.98
CA LEU A 287 -5.95 12.61 -5.78
C LEU A 287 -6.24 13.23 -7.16
N ASP A 288 -5.82 14.48 -7.35
CA ASP A 288 -5.84 15.23 -8.60
C ASP A 288 -4.84 14.66 -9.64
N VAL A 289 -3.85 13.87 -9.20
CA VAL A 289 -2.94 13.15 -10.11
C VAL A 289 -3.69 12.31 -11.15
N PHE A 290 -4.84 11.73 -10.76
CA PHE A 290 -5.63 10.87 -11.63
C PHE A 290 -6.52 11.64 -12.62
N GLU A 291 -6.63 12.95 -12.44
CA GLU A 291 -7.34 13.84 -13.36
C GLU A 291 -6.39 14.41 -14.42
N ARG A 292 -5.07 14.19 -14.27
CA ARG A 292 -4.07 14.58 -15.27
C ARG A 292 -4.15 13.63 -16.48
N PRO A 293 -4.13 14.16 -17.72
CA PRO A 293 -4.12 13.33 -18.92
C PRO A 293 -2.89 12.41 -18.99
N ASP A 294 -1.76 12.88 -18.45
CA ASP A 294 -0.51 12.15 -18.31
C ASP A 294 -0.69 10.78 -17.63
N PHE A 295 -1.62 10.64 -16.68
CA PHE A 295 -1.85 9.36 -16.00
C PHE A 295 -2.22 8.25 -16.99
N PHE A 296 -3.28 8.46 -17.77
CA PHE A 296 -3.70 7.46 -18.76
C PHE A 296 -2.74 7.37 -19.95
N ALA A 297 -2.06 8.46 -20.32
CA ALA A 297 -0.97 8.40 -21.29
C ALA A 297 0.13 7.42 -20.84
N GLY A 298 0.47 7.40 -19.55
CA GLY A 298 1.38 6.42 -18.95
C GLY A 298 0.80 5.01 -18.94
N VAL A 299 -0.46 4.82 -18.53
CA VAL A 299 -1.12 3.49 -18.51
C VAL A 299 -1.12 2.84 -19.90
N TYR A 300 -1.32 3.64 -20.94
CA TYR A 300 -1.44 3.20 -22.33
C TYR A 300 -0.13 3.24 -23.11
N ALA A 301 0.99 3.55 -22.44
CA ALA A 301 2.30 3.61 -23.07
C ALA A 301 2.87 2.25 -23.52
N SER A 302 2.10 1.17 -23.33
CA SER A 302 2.33 -0.13 -23.94
C SER A 302 1.12 -0.55 -24.78
N PRO A 303 1.30 -0.81 -26.09
CA PRO A 303 0.19 -1.22 -26.95
C PRO A 303 -0.23 -2.67 -26.72
N ALA A 304 0.58 -3.46 -26.00
CA ALA A 304 0.31 -4.87 -25.74
C ALA A 304 -1.01 -5.04 -24.95
N TYR A 305 -1.90 -5.86 -25.50
CA TYR A 305 -3.21 -6.19 -24.92
C TYR A 305 -4.05 -4.97 -24.53
N LEU A 306 -3.86 -3.80 -25.16
CA LEU A 306 -4.47 -2.54 -24.72
C LEU A 306 -5.99 -2.64 -24.60
N MET A 307 -6.67 -3.19 -25.61
CA MET A 307 -8.13 -3.41 -25.58
C MET A 307 -8.58 -4.19 -24.33
N GLN A 308 -7.83 -5.22 -23.92
CA GLN A 308 -8.15 -5.99 -22.72
C GLN A 308 -7.79 -5.23 -21.44
N ARG A 309 -6.67 -4.48 -21.44
CA ARG A 309 -6.23 -3.73 -20.26
C ARG A 309 -7.15 -2.56 -19.92
N GLU A 310 -7.83 -2.00 -20.92
CA GLU A 310 -8.85 -0.96 -20.74
C GLU A 310 -10.09 -1.46 -19.99
N GLU A 311 -10.32 -2.77 -19.98
CA GLU A 311 -11.44 -3.41 -19.25
C GLU A 311 -11.12 -3.74 -17.79
N TYR A 312 -9.87 -3.54 -17.34
CA TYR A 312 -9.52 -3.85 -15.95
C TYR A 312 -10.00 -2.75 -14.99
N PRO A 313 -10.70 -3.10 -13.90
CA PRO A 313 -11.09 -2.14 -12.88
C PRO A 313 -9.88 -1.42 -12.30
N LEU A 314 -10.01 -0.11 -12.14
CA LEU A 314 -8.95 0.72 -11.59
C LEU A 314 -9.56 1.69 -10.56
N GLY A 315 -8.96 1.79 -9.39
CA GLY A 315 -9.49 2.63 -8.32
C GLY A 315 -8.49 2.94 -7.23
N VAL A 316 -8.85 3.91 -6.38
CA VAL A 316 -8.07 4.35 -5.22
C VAL A 316 -8.84 4.02 -3.95
N LEU A 317 -8.22 3.30 -3.01
CA LEU A 317 -8.76 3.06 -1.69
C LEU A 317 -8.47 4.28 -0.81
N GLN A 318 -9.50 5.01 -0.41
CA GLN A 318 -9.34 6.33 0.22
C GLN A 318 -9.24 6.29 1.74
N ASN A 319 -9.88 5.31 2.39
CA ASN A 319 -9.95 5.26 3.87
C ASN A 319 -8.93 4.29 4.43
N HIS A 320 -8.11 4.73 5.41
CA HIS A 320 -7.06 3.90 6.02
C HIS A 320 -7.56 2.59 6.68
N GLU A 321 -8.87 2.47 6.94
CA GLU A 321 -9.47 1.26 7.49
C GLU A 321 -9.33 0.02 6.59
N HIS A 322 -9.00 0.16 5.29
CA HIS A 322 -8.82 -1.00 4.41
C HIS A 322 -7.77 -1.98 4.96
N ALA A 323 -6.64 -1.48 5.47
CA ALA A 323 -5.60 -2.34 6.02
C ALA A 323 -6.13 -3.14 7.23
N LEU A 324 -6.84 -2.48 8.14
CA LEU A 324 -7.43 -3.11 9.33
C LEU A 324 -8.50 -4.14 8.95
N ILE A 325 -9.44 -3.78 8.07
CA ILE A 325 -10.48 -4.71 7.59
C ILE A 325 -9.85 -5.91 6.88
N GLY A 326 -8.82 -5.69 6.06
CA GLY A 326 -8.12 -6.73 5.34
C GLY A 326 -7.37 -7.70 6.23
N SER A 327 -6.63 -7.21 7.23
CA SER A 327 -6.04 -8.07 8.28
C SER A 327 -7.13 -8.82 9.06
N GLY A 328 -8.28 -8.19 9.29
CA GLY A 328 -9.45 -8.80 9.90
C GLY A 328 -9.99 -9.96 9.07
N TYR A 329 -10.09 -9.79 7.76
CA TYR A 329 -10.47 -10.84 6.82
C TYR A 329 -9.46 -12.00 6.83
N TYR A 330 -8.16 -11.70 6.79
CA TYR A 330 -7.12 -12.72 6.88
C TYR A 330 -7.24 -13.55 8.17
N ALA A 331 -7.33 -12.90 9.33
CA ALA A 331 -7.50 -13.57 10.62
C ALA A 331 -8.79 -14.40 10.68
N ALA A 332 -9.91 -13.84 10.22
CA ALA A 332 -11.20 -14.53 10.22
C ALA A 332 -11.18 -15.82 9.40
N ARG A 333 -10.40 -15.85 8.31
CA ARG A 333 -10.30 -17.00 7.41
C ARG A 333 -9.20 -17.99 7.78
N ARG A 334 -8.10 -17.53 8.37
CA ARG A 334 -6.88 -18.34 8.59
C ARG A 334 -6.61 -18.70 10.04
N LEU A 335 -7.16 -17.94 10.99
CA LEU A 335 -6.86 -18.09 12.42
C LEU A 335 -8.07 -18.48 13.26
N LEU A 336 -9.27 -18.04 12.86
CA LEU A 336 -10.49 -18.49 13.52
C LEU A 336 -10.91 -19.84 12.93
N SER A 337 -11.12 -20.83 13.81
CA SER A 337 -11.79 -22.06 13.43
C SER A 337 -13.23 -21.75 12.99
N ASN A 338 -13.66 -22.34 11.87
CA ASN A 338 -15.06 -22.29 11.42
C ASN A 338 -16.00 -22.94 12.43
#